data_AF-E0SH85-F1
#
_entry.id   AF-E0SH85-F1
#
_cell.length_a   1.000
_cell.length_b   1.000
_cell.length_c   1.000
_cell.angle_alpha   90.00
_cell.angle_beta   90.00
_cell.angle_gamma   90.00
#
_symmetry.space_group_name_H-M   'P 1'
#
loop_
_entity.id
_entity.type
_entity.pdbx_description
1 polymer ?
#
loop_
_entity_poly.entity_id
_entity_poly.type
_entity_poly.pdbx_seq_one_letter_code
_entity_poly.pdbx_strand_id
1 'polypeptide(L)' 'MADKQSTQTHAKFTRAAHITHAEEAVTQVVYAMSIIRLIAAQDVGGPVVENSLDAVIEILEKAETELVEVCRG' A
#
# COMPACT_ATOMS: atom_id res chain seq x y z
N MET A 1 15.43 1.50 41.27
CA MET A 1 14.59 2.53 40.60
C MET A 1 14.24 1.98 39.22
N ALA A 2 12.94 1.90 38.93
CA ALA A 2 12.39 1.05 37.88
C ALA A 2 12.67 1.54 36.45
N ASP A 3 13.11 0.60 35.62
CA ASP A 3 12.73 0.33 34.23
C ASP A 3 11.50 1.11 33.71
N LYS A 4 11.69 2.38 33.33
CA LYS A 4 10.67 3.17 32.61
C LYS A 4 11.08 3.57 31.21
N GLN A 5 12.28 3.19 30.77
CA GLN A 5 12.85 3.64 29.50
C GLN A 5 12.72 2.59 28.38
N SER A 6 12.30 1.36 28.70
CA SER A 6 12.25 0.24 27.74
C SER A 6 10.95 0.20 26.91
N THR A 7 9.82 0.69 27.43
CA THR A 7 8.51 0.58 26.74
C THR A 7 8.13 1.79 25.88
N GLN A 8 8.65 2.97 26.19
CA GLN A 8 8.27 4.22 25.50
C GLN A 8 8.94 4.35 24.12
N THR A 9 10.14 3.80 23.97
CA THR A 9 10.90 3.84 22.72
C THR A 9 10.31 2.88 21.69
N HIS A 10 9.93 1.67 22.12
CA HIS A 10 9.33 0.65 21.25
C HIS A 10 8.02 1.12 20.61
N ALA A 11 7.08 1.64 21.40
CA ALA A 11 5.79 2.11 20.89
C ALA A 11 5.89 3.28 19.89
N LYS A 12 6.92 4.13 20.02
CA LYS A 12 7.15 5.24 19.09
C LYS A 12 7.71 4.76 17.74
N PHE A 13 8.60 3.77 17.74
CA PHE A 13 9.15 3.20 16.52
C PHE A 13 8.09 2.39 15.75
N THR A 14 7.27 1.61 16.45
CA THR A 14 6.14 0.89 15.87
C THR A 14 5.13 1.84 15.21
N ARG A 15 4.76 2.93 15.88
CA ARG A 15 3.85 3.95 15.31
C ARG A 15 4.41 4.62 14.05
N ALA A 16 5.70 4.93 14.02
CA ALA A 16 6.33 5.55 12.85
C ALA A 16 6.33 4.58 11.66
N ALA A 17 6.67 3.30 11.89
CA ALA A 17 6.64 2.28 10.86
C ALA A 17 5.23 2.08 10.28
N HIS A 18 4.19 2.05 11.12
CA HIS A 18 2.80 1.91 10.64
C HIS A 18 2.34 3.08 9.80
N ILE A 19 2.77 4.31 10.14
CA ILE A 19 2.45 5.49 9.33
C ILE A 19 3.10 5.34 7.95
N THR A 20 4.36 4.93 7.89
CA THR A 20 5.06 4.69 6.62
C THR A 20 4.36 3.62 5.77
N HIS A 21 4.07 2.45 6.32
CA HIS A 21 3.38 1.38 5.59
C HIS A 21 1.98 1.81 5.13
N ALA A 22 1.24 2.56 5.95
CA ALA A 22 -0.05 3.11 5.55
C ALA A 22 0.06 4.13 4.40
N GLU A 23 1.06 4.99 4.42
CA GLU A 23 1.32 5.96 3.34
C GLU A 23 1.72 5.28 2.03
N GLU A 24 2.51 4.20 2.10
CA GLU A 24 2.91 3.39 0.95
C GLU A 24 1.71 2.64 0.35
N ALA A 25 0.86 2.02 1.19
CA ALA A 25 -0.38 1.40 0.77
C ALA A 25 -1.31 2.39 0.05
N VAL A 26 -1.51 3.59 0.62
CA VAL A 26 -2.34 4.64 0.03
C VAL A 26 -1.78 5.08 -1.33
N THR A 27 -0.46 5.25 -1.44
CA THR A 27 0.21 5.61 -2.69
C THR A 27 -0.04 4.57 -3.78
N GLN A 28 0.10 3.29 -3.43
CA GLN A 28 -0.13 2.19 -4.36
C GLN A 28 -1.61 2.12 -4.80
N VAL A 29 -2.57 2.28 -3.88
CA VAL A 29 -4.00 2.36 -4.23
C VAL A 29 -4.31 3.51 -5.19
N VAL A 30 -3.78 4.71 -4.93
CA VAL A 30 -3.98 5.88 -5.82
C VAL A 30 -3.39 5.63 -7.21
N TYR A 31 -2.23 4.97 -7.28
CA TYR A 31 -1.60 4.61 -8.55
C TYR A 31 -2.44 3.58 -9.33
N ALA A 32 -2.92 2.52 -8.67
CA ALA A 32 -3.83 1.54 -9.25
C ALA A 32 -5.12 2.18 -9.78
N MET A 33 -5.74 3.09 -9.01
CA MET A 33 -6.92 3.84 -9.45
C MET A 33 -6.67 4.67 -10.71
N SER A 34 -5.46 5.22 -10.87
CA SER A 34 -5.09 6.01 -12.04
C SER A 34 -4.98 5.14 -13.30
N ILE A 35 -4.44 3.93 -13.17
CA ILE A 35 -4.37 2.96 -14.28
C ILE A 35 -5.77 2.46 -14.64
N ILE A 36 -6.63 2.16 -13.66
CA ILE A 36 -8.03 1.77 -13.91
C ILE A 36 -8.77 2.87 -14.68
N ARG A 37 -8.59 4.14 -14.32
CA ARG A 37 -9.18 5.27 -15.05
C ARG A 37 -8.64 5.37 -16.48
N LEU A 38 -7.34 5.12 -16.68
CA LEU A 38 -6.74 5.09 -18.01
C LEU A 38 -7.35 3.97 -18.87
N ILE A 39 -7.52 2.77 -18.31
CA ILE A 39 -8.17 1.63 -18.98
C ILE A 39 -9.63 1.96 -19.31
N ALA A 40 -10.39 2.50 -18.35
CA ALA A 40 -11.80 2.84 -18.55
C ALA A 40 -12.02 3.93 -19.61
N ALA A 41 -11.00 4.75 -19.90
CA ALA A 41 -11.02 5.73 -20.96
C ALA A 41 -10.65 5.16 -22.34
N GLN A 42 -10.19 3.91 -22.43
CA GLN A 42 -9.90 3.24 -23.70
C GLN A 42 -11.15 2.52 -24.22
N ASP A 43 -11.53 2.84 -25.46
CA ASP A 43 -12.75 2.35 -26.12
C ASP A 43 -12.56 0.99 -26.81
N VAL A 44 -11.46 0.29 -26.50
CA VAL A 44 -11.06 -0.96 -27.17
C VAL A 44 -10.45 -1.92 -26.16
N GLY A 45 -11.07 -3.11 -26.05
CA GLY A 45 -10.44 -4.26 -25.41
C GLY A 45 -9.28 -4.78 -26.26
N GLY A 46 -8.17 -5.15 -25.62
CA GLY A 46 -7.00 -5.68 -26.30
C GLY A 46 -5.81 -5.85 -25.36
N PRO A 47 -4.64 -6.29 -25.88
CA PRO A 47 -3.48 -6.64 -25.07
C PRO A 47 -2.98 -5.51 -24.15
N VAL A 48 -3.20 -4.25 -24.53
CA VAL A 48 -2.84 -3.09 -23.70
C VAL A 48 -3.70 -3.00 -22.44
N VAL A 49 -5.00 -3.30 -22.55
CA VAL A 49 -5.92 -3.33 -21.41
C VAL A 49 -5.57 -4.50 -20.48
N GLU A 50 -5.31 -5.68 -21.02
CA GLU A 50 -4.91 -6.87 -20.24
C GLU A 50 -3.62 -6.60 -19.46
N ASN A 51 -2.55 -6.13 -20.13
CA ASN A 51 -1.29 -5.79 -19.46
C ASN A 51 -1.45 -4.69 -18.39
N SER A 52 -2.37 -3.75 -18.60
CA SER A 52 -2.64 -2.69 -17.63
C SER A 52 -3.42 -3.21 -16.42
N LEU A 53 -4.31 -4.19 -16.62
CA LEU A 53 -5.02 -4.87 -15.53
C LEU A 53 -4.05 -5.71 -14.68
N ASP A 54 -3.12 -6.42 -15.32
CA ASP A 54 -2.08 -7.18 -14.60
C ASP A 54 -1.22 -6.24 -13.73
N ALA A 55 -0.82 -5.09 -14.27
CA ALA A 55 -0.10 -4.08 -13.50
C ALA A 55 -0.91 -3.57 -12.30
N VAL A 56 -2.22 -3.35 -12.46
CA VAL A 56 -3.12 -2.95 -11.35
C VAL A 56 -3.16 -4.03 -10.27
N ILE A 57 -3.25 -5.31 -10.64
CA ILE A 57 -3.26 -6.43 -9.69
C ILE A 57 -1.97 -6.42 -8.86
N GLU A 58 -0.80 -6.35 -9.50
CA GLU A 58 0.49 -6.32 -8.78
C GLU A 58 0.60 -5.14 -7.81
N ILE A 59 0.07 -3.97 -8.18
CA ILE A 59 0.08 -2.78 -7.31
C ILE A 59 -0.86 -2.98 -6.12
N LEU A 60 -2.02 -3.60 -6.32
CA LEU A 60 -2.97 -3.87 -5.24
C LEU A 60 -2.47 -4.95 -4.27
N GLU A 61 -1.78 -5.98 -4.76
CA GLU A 61 -1.13 -7.00 -3.92
C GLU A 61 -0.04 -6.41 -3.03
N LYS A 62 0.74 -5.46 -3.55
CA LYS A 62 1.69 -4.69 -2.75
C LYS A 62 0.95 -3.87 -1.68
N ALA A 63 -0.16 -3.24 -2.04
CA ALA A 63 -0.90 -2.38 -1.11
C ALA A 63 -1.50 -3.21 0.02
N GLU A 64 -1.99 -4.40 -0.29
CA GLU A 64 -2.45 -5.37 0.70
C GLU A 64 -1.31 -5.78 1.65
N THR A 65 -0.12 -6.06 1.11
CA THR A 65 1.05 -6.41 1.93
C THR A 65 1.40 -5.29 2.92
N GLU A 66 1.44 -4.04 2.45
CA GLU A 66 1.71 -2.88 3.32
C GLU A 66 0.63 -2.72 4.40
N LEU A 67 -0.65 -2.91 4.06
CA LEU A 67 -1.75 -2.86 5.03
C LEU A 67 -1.70 -3.99 6.06
N VAL A 68 -1.26 -5.18 5.65
CA VAL A 68 -1.05 -6.31 6.55
C VAL A 68 0.04 -5.99 7.57
N GLU A 69 1.13 -5.34 7.18
CA GLU A 69 2.20 -4.90 8.10
C GLU A 69 1.68 -3.87 9.11
N VAL A 70 0.82 -2.93 8.69
CA VAL A 70 0.14 -1.98 9.60
C VAL A 70 -0.75 -2.71 10.64
N CYS A 71 -1.42 -3.79 10.23
CA CYS A 71 -2.34 -4.54 11.10
C CYS A 71 -1.62 -5.53 12.03
N ARG A 72 -0.37 -5.89 11.74
CA ARG A 72 0.41 -6.89 12.48
C ARG A 72 1.40 -6.29 13.49
N GLY A 73 1.83 -5.04 13.32
CA GLY A 73 2.60 -4.34 14.34
C GLY A 73 1.73 -3.70 15.43
#